data_AF-A0A3F3RFA9-F1
#
_entry.id   AF-A0A3F3RFA9-F1
#
_cell.length_a   1.000
_cell.length_b   1.000
_cell.length_c   1.000
_cell.angle_alpha   90.00
_cell.angle_beta   90.00
_cell.angle_gamma   90.00
#
_symmetry.space_group_name_H-M   'P 1'
#
loop_
_entity.id
_entity.type
_entity.pdbx_description
1 polymer ?
#
loop_
_entity_poly.entity_id
_entity_poly.type
_entity_poly.pdbx_seq_one_letter_code
_entity_poly.pdbx_strand_id
1 'polypeptide(L)'
;MISSNNKPSFTRFNATATSTDVLVEAIRRDGGVIVESLITRDAAEQIKQDLKPHFDKDTPDKYGLFPPTTQRATGLLGISDACIELACNPTYISIANALVSSSYSFWRAIISDYHPHDAQLPVMIGCVTALTKTTKENGATVAIPGSHLWGPERRPLDEEAIPAELEPGDAFIFLGNLYHAGGANVTENNYRETVGIFLCKPTLRPAENQFLVVPLERVKKMKPQAQRLLGYKVCEPGVGFMYYQDPMRALFGVEDEETVDM
;
A
#
# COMPACT_ATOMS: atom_id res chain seq x y z
N MET A 1 28.37 7.70 31.24
CA MET A 1 28.35 7.82 29.76
C MET A 1 28.00 6.46 29.19
N ILE A 2 26.77 6.28 28.72
CA ILE A 2 26.41 5.15 27.87
C ILE A 2 26.21 5.77 26.49
N SER A 3 27.26 5.67 25.67
CA SER A 3 27.18 5.93 24.25
C SER A 3 26.50 4.73 23.60
N SER A 4 25.18 4.76 23.49
CA SER A 4 24.47 3.95 22.50
C SER A 4 24.11 4.88 21.35
N ASN A 5 25.01 4.95 20.38
CA ASN A 5 24.91 5.74 19.15
C ASN A 5 23.85 5.17 18.17
N ASN A 6 22.78 4.57 18.69
CA ASN A 6 21.71 4.01 17.85
C ASN A 6 20.77 5.14 17.48
N LYS A 7 20.97 5.66 16.26
CA LYS A 7 19.94 6.46 15.59
C LYS A 7 18.63 5.65 15.59
N PRO A 8 17.47 6.29 15.83
CA PRO A 8 16.19 5.60 15.71
C PRO A 8 16.06 4.99 14.31
N SER A 9 15.59 3.75 14.24
CA SER A 9 15.39 3.00 13.00
C SER A 9 14.12 2.17 13.09
N PHE A 10 13.47 1.91 11.95
CA PHE A 10 12.37 0.96 11.90
C PHE A 10 12.90 -0.47 12.02
N THR A 11 12.15 -1.31 12.74
CA THR A 11 12.50 -2.72 12.89
C THR A 11 12.49 -3.41 11.52
N ARG A 12 13.48 -4.27 11.27
CA ARG A 12 13.63 -5.04 10.04
C ARG A 12 13.29 -6.51 10.28
N PHE A 13 12.52 -7.10 9.38
CA PHE A 13 12.16 -8.51 9.42
C PHE A 13 12.20 -9.13 8.02
N ASN A 14 12.64 -10.38 7.91
CA ASN A 14 12.55 -11.12 6.65
C ASN A 14 11.09 -11.53 6.36
N ALA A 15 10.64 -11.30 5.12
CA ALA A 15 9.27 -11.55 4.67
C ALA A 15 8.77 -12.99 4.89
N THR A 16 9.67 -13.97 4.79
CA THR A 16 9.32 -15.41 4.83
C THR A 16 9.61 -16.08 6.17
N ALA A 17 10.52 -15.50 6.97
CA ALA A 17 10.91 -16.05 8.26
C ALA A 17 10.14 -15.46 9.45
N THR A 18 9.27 -14.48 9.22
CA THR A 18 8.56 -13.74 10.26
C THR A 18 7.06 -13.91 10.13
N SER A 19 6.36 -14.18 11.23
CA SER A 19 4.90 -14.31 11.23
C SER A 19 4.22 -12.95 11.07
N THR A 20 2.99 -12.97 10.56
CA THR A 20 2.16 -11.76 10.41
C THR A 20 1.96 -11.04 11.74
N ASP A 21 1.75 -11.76 12.84
CA ASP A 21 1.52 -11.15 14.15
C ASP A 21 2.69 -10.28 14.60
N VAL A 22 3.93 -10.75 14.42
CA VAL A 22 5.14 -9.99 14.77
C VAL A 22 5.27 -8.72 13.92
N LEU A 23 4.96 -8.81 12.62
CA LEU A 23 4.96 -7.65 11.71
C LEU A 23 3.89 -6.64 12.13
N VAL A 24 2.68 -7.10 12.44
CA VAL A 24 1.55 -6.27 12.88
C VAL A 24 1.83 -5.61 14.23
N GLU A 25 2.46 -6.32 15.17
CA GLU A 25 2.87 -5.74 16.46
C GLU A 25 3.91 -4.63 16.27
N ALA A 26 4.91 -4.84 15.41
CA ALA A 26 5.87 -3.80 15.06
C ALA A 26 5.20 -2.58 14.43
N ILE A 27 4.27 -2.78 13.50
CA ILE A 27 3.51 -1.69 12.87
C ILE A 27 2.63 -0.96 13.90
N ARG A 28 1.97 -1.67 14.82
CA ARG A 28 1.15 -1.04 15.87
C ARG A 28 2.00 -0.20 16.83
N ARG A 29 3.21 -0.66 17.15
CA ARG A 29 4.15 0.05 18.04
C ARG A 29 4.76 1.27 17.36
N ASP A 30 5.33 1.09 16.17
CA ASP A 30 6.18 2.10 15.51
C ASP A 30 5.47 2.87 14.40
N GLY A 31 4.33 2.37 13.92
CA GLY A 31 3.57 2.91 12.80
C GLY A 31 4.02 2.38 11.44
N GLY A 32 5.17 1.69 11.39
CA GLY A 32 5.69 1.06 10.19
C GLY A 32 6.79 0.04 10.50
N VAL A 33 7.15 -0.75 9.50
CA VAL A 33 8.14 -1.83 9.59
C VAL A 33 8.83 -1.99 8.23
N ILE A 34 10.11 -2.37 8.26
CA ILE A 34 10.83 -2.76 7.05
C ILE A 34 10.74 -4.28 6.89
N VAL A 35 10.25 -4.72 5.74
CA VAL A 35 10.16 -6.12 5.35
C VAL A 35 11.20 -6.40 4.28
N GLU A 36 12.20 -7.20 4.64
CA GLU A 36 13.32 -7.58 3.79
C GLU A 36 12.91 -8.67 2.82
N SER A 37 13.36 -8.55 1.57
CA SER A 37 13.06 -9.53 0.52
C SER A 37 11.55 -9.82 0.36
N LEU A 38 10.71 -8.77 0.41
CA LEU A 38 9.26 -8.90 0.16
C LEU A 38 9.01 -9.46 -1.24
N ILE A 39 9.80 -9.00 -2.22
CA ILE A 39 9.87 -9.56 -3.57
C ILE A 39 11.32 -9.90 -3.92
N THR A 40 11.50 -10.73 -4.95
CA THR A 40 12.83 -11.05 -5.46
C THR A 40 13.44 -9.85 -6.18
N ARG A 41 14.78 -9.83 -6.28
CA ARG A 41 15.50 -8.81 -7.06
C ARG A 41 15.10 -8.85 -8.55
N ASP A 42 14.84 -10.04 -9.09
CA ASP A 42 14.37 -10.20 -10.47
C ASP A 42 12.98 -9.60 -10.67
N ALA A 43 12.06 -9.77 -9.71
CA ALA A 43 10.75 -9.13 -9.76
C ALA A 43 10.86 -7.60 -9.66
N ALA A 44 11.76 -7.09 -8.81
CA ALA A 44 12.02 -5.65 -8.73
C ALA A 44 12.58 -5.08 -10.05
N GLU A 45 13.50 -5.81 -10.70
CA GLU A 45 14.03 -5.44 -12.01
C GLU A 45 12.96 -5.50 -13.11
N GLN A 46 12.09 -6.51 -13.09
CA GLN A 46 10.97 -6.61 -14.02
C GLN A 46 10.01 -5.43 -13.88
N ILE A 47 9.62 -5.06 -12.65
CA ILE A 47 8.77 -3.88 -12.41
C ILE A 47 9.44 -2.62 -12.96
N LYS A 48 10.74 -2.46 -12.73
CA LYS A 48 11.49 -1.31 -13.24
C LYS A 48 11.44 -1.24 -14.77
N GLN A 49 11.66 -2.37 -15.45
CA GLN A 49 11.58 -2.45 -16.92
C GLN A 49 10.17 -2.14 -17.44
N ASP A 50 9.14 -2.69 -16.81
CA ASP A 50 7.75 -2.48 -17.20
C ASP A 50 7.32 -1.01 -17.05
N LEU A 51 7.78 -0.34 -15.99
CA LEU A 51 7.37 1.04 -15.67
C LEU A 51 8.24 2.10 -16.35
N LYS A 52 9.46 1.77 -16.80
CA LYS A 52 10.37 2.74 -17.44
C LYS A 52 9.73 3.54 -18.58
N PRO A 53 9.01 2.93 -19.55
CA PRO A 53 8.37 3.68 -20.64
C PRO A 53 7.28 4.65 -20.16
N HIS A 54 6.75 4.46 -18.95
CA HIS A 54 5.72 5.31 -18.35
C HIS A 54 6.35 6.49 -17.62
N PHE A 55 7.45 6.28 -16.89
CA PHE A 55 8.23 7.38 -16.31
C PHE A 55 8.78 8.34 -17.38
N ASP A 56 9.28 7.78 -18.49
CA ASP A 56 9.83 8.56 -19.61
C ASP A 56 8.77 9.45 -20.30
N LYS A 57 7.47 9.14 -20.11
CA LYS A 57 6.33 9.90 -20.66
C LYS A 57 5.63 10.80 -19.62
N ASP A 58 6.06 10.76 -18.36
CA ASP A 58 5.43 11.57 -17.32
C ASP A 58 5.61 13.06 -17.59
N THR A 59 4.68 13.85 -17.06
CA THR A 59 4.75 15.31 -17.10
C THR A 59 4.79 15.88 -15.70
N PRO A 60 5.50 17.01 -15.47
CA PRO A 60 5.60 17.62 -14.15
C PRO A 60 4.24 17.83 -13.50
N ASP A 61 4.19 17.60 -12.20
CA ASP A 61 2.96 17.78 -11.43
C ASP A 61 2.48 19.23 -11.47
N LYS A 62 1.23 19.43 -11.91
CA LYS A 62 0.65 20.77 -12.02
C LYS A 62 0.13 21.30 -10.69
N TYR A 63 -0.04 20.44 -9.70
CA TYR A 63 -0.69 20.75 -8.43
C TYR A 63 0.28 20.95 -7.27
N GLY A 64 1.59 20.78 -7.51
CA GLY A 64 2.65 21.06 -6.55
C GLY A 64 2.79 20.03 -5.44
N LEU A 65 2.15 18.86 -5.55
CA LEU A 65 2.33 17.75 -4.62
C LEU A 65 3.72 17.11 -4.80
N PHE A 66 4.19 17.03 -6.04
CA PHE A 66 5.50 16.50 -6.36
C PHE A 66 6.40 17.59 -6.97
N PRO A 67 7.70 17.62 -6.62
CA PRO A 67 8.62 18.51 -7.29
C PRO A 67 8.76 18.12 -8.77
N PRO A 68 9.15 19.05 -9.66
CA PRO A 68 9.32 18.76 -11.10
C PRO A 68 10.34 17.66 -11.42
N THR A 69 11.18 17.30 -10.44
CA THR A 69 12.19 16.25 -10.53
C THR A 69 11.66 14.84 -10.24
N THR A 70 10.41 14.72 -9.78
CA THR A 70 9.77 13.42 -9.52
C THR A 70 8.97 12.97 -10.73
N GLN A 71 9.31 11.79 -11.26
CA GLN A 71 8.56 11.09 -12.31
C GLN A 71 7.62 10.05 -11.69
N ARG A 72 6.46 9.84 -12.31
CA ARG A 72 5.39 8.98 -11.82
C ARG A 72 4.85 8.08 -12.92
N ALA A 73 4.46 6.87 -12.53
CA ALA A 73 3.63 5.98 -13.33
C ALA A 73 2.38 5.64 -12.50
N THR A 74 1.23 5.56 -13.14
CA THR A 74 -0.05 5.23 -12.47
C THR A 74 -0.73 4.08 -13.21
N GLY A 75 -1.78 3.48 -12.63
CA GLY A 75 -2.43 2.33 -13.25
C GLY A 75 -1.58 1.07 -13.30
N LEU A 76 -0.74 0.87 -12.28
CA LEU A 76 0.35 -0.11 -12.29
C LEU A 76 -0.14 -1.55 -12.55
N LEU A 77 -1.29 -1.93 -11.99
CA LEU A 77 -1.90 -3.26 -12.19
C LEU A 77 -2.40 -3.44 -13.63
N GLY A 78 -2.60 -2.35 -14.37
CA GLY A 78 -2.89 -2.33 -15.80
C GLY A 78 -1.66 -2.55 -16.69
N ILE A 79 -0.45 -2.42 -16.14
CA ILE A 79 0.81 -2.36 -16.90
C ILE A 79 1.68 -3.59 -16.64
N SER A 80 1.91 -3.94 -15.37
CA SER A 80 2.90 -4.94 -14.97
C SER A 80 2.27 -6.10 -14.21
N ASP A 81 2.57 -7.33 -14.64
CA ASP A 81 2.16 -8.54 -13.91
C ASP A 81 2.93 -8.68 -12.59
N ALA A 82 4.18 -8.21 -12.55
CA ALA A 82 4.98 -8.19 -11.32
C ALA A 82 4.41 -7.21 -10.28
N CYS A 83 3.80 -6.09 -10.71
CA CYS A 83 3.04 -5.22 -9.81
C CYS A 83 1.78 -5.91 -9.25
N ILE A 84 1.10 -6.74 -10.03
CA ILE A 84 -0.05 -7.53 -9.56
C ILE A 84 0.41 -8.54 -8.49
N GLU A 85 1.50 -9.26 -8.73
CA GLU A 85 2.05 -10.23 -7.78
C GLU A 85 2.56 -9.53 -6.50
N LEU A 86 3.16 -8.33 -6.58
CA LEU A 86 3.49 -7.51 -5.41
C LEU A 86 2.24 -7.12 -4.62
N ALA A 87 1.19 -6.64 -5.31
CA ALA A 87 -0.06 -6.26 -4.65
C ALA A 87 -0.75 -7.45 -3.98
N CYS A 88 -0.61 -8.66 -4.54
CA CYS A 88 -1.15 -9.91 -3.99
C CYS A 88 -0.17 -10.67 -3.10
N ASN A 89 0.97 -10.08 -2.73
CA ASN A 89 1.99 -10.75 -1.94
C ASN A 89 1.40 -11.27 -0.61
N PRO A 90 1.56 -12.56 -0.26
CA PRO A 90 0.92 -13.13 0.93
C PRO A 90 1.23 -12.38 2.22
N THR A 91 2.49 -11.99 2.44
CA THR A 91 2.89 -11.23 3.63
C THR A 91 2.19 -9.87 3.68
N TYR A 92 2.12 -9.17 2.55
CA TYR A 92 1.44 -7.86 2.49
C TYR A 92 -0.08 -7.99 2.68
N ILE A 93 -0.71 -8.98 2.05
CA ILE A 93 -2.15 -9.25 2.17
C ILE A 93 -2.52 -9.66 3.60
N SER A 94 -1.72 -10.49 4.26
CA SER A 94 -1.97 -10.86 5.65
C SER A 94 -1.88 -9.65 6.59
N ILE A 95 -0.93 -8.73 6.37
CA ILE A 95 -0.84 -7.47 7.11
C ILE A 95 -2.07 -6.60 6.82
N ALA A 96 -2.48 -6.48 5.55
CA ALA A 96 -3.65 -5.71 5.15
C ALA A 96 -4.93 -6.23 5.81
N ASN A 97 -5.12 -7.55 5.82
CA ASN A 97 -6.27 -8.17 6.46
C ASN A 97 -6.31 -7.91 7.97
N ALA A 98 -5.14 -7.86 8.62
CA ALA A 98 -5.05 -7.60 10.07
C ALA A 98 -5.29 -6.12 10.46
N LEU A 99 -5.04 -5.18 9.54
CA LEU A 99 -5.00 -3.74 9.86
C LEU A 99 -6.13 -2.92 9.21
N VAL A 100 -6.54 -3.29 8.00
CA VAL A 100 -7.49 -2.50 7.18
C VAL A 100 -8.64 -3.34 6.61
N SER A 101 -8.84 -4.57 7.07
CA SER A 101 -10.13 -5.23 6.90
C SER A 101 -11.22 -4.51 7.71
N SER A 102 -12.47 -4.73 7.33
CA SER A 102 -13.63 -4.19 8.03
C SER A 102 -14.70 -5.26 8.13
N SER A 103 -15.29 -5.38 9.32
CA SER A 103 -16.44 -6.24 9.60
C SER A 103 -17.46 -5.40 10.35
N TYR A 104 -18.70 -5.37 9.90
CA TYR A 104 -19.77 -4.58 10.52
C TYR A 104 -20.95 -5.46 10.87
N SER A 105 -21.52 -5.24 12.05
CA SER A 105 -22.83 -5.76 12.41
C SER A 105 -23.90 -4.81 11.90
N PHE A 106 -24.95 -5.32 11.28
CA PHE A 106 -26.08 -4.52 10.82
C PHE A 106 -27.41 -5.18 11.19
N TRP A 107 -28.46 -4.37 11.31
CA TRP A 107 -29.82 -4.87 11.48
C TRP A 107 -30.50 -4.95 10.11
N ARG A 108 -30.87 -6.15 9.69
CA ARG A 108 -31.55 -6.38 8.40
C ARG A 108 -33.06 -6.22 8.58
N ALA A 109 -33.58 -5.04 8.25
CA ALA A 109 -35.02 -4.80 8.04
C ALA A 109 -35.27 -4.44 6.55
N ILE A 110 -36.46 -3.93 6.20
CA ILE A 110 -36.78 -3.50 4.82
C ILE A 110 -35.81 -2.39 4.32
N ILE A 111 -35.06 -1.76 5.23
CA ILE A 111 -34.05 -0.74 4.96
C ILE A 111 -32.77 -1.14 5.73
N SER A 112 -31.60 -0.87 5.14
CA SER A 112 -30.30 -0.94 5.84
C SER A 112 -29.83 0.48 6.18
N ASP A 113 -29.86 0.82 7.46
CA ASP A 113 -29.33 2.10 7.95
C ASP A 113 -27.83 1.99 8.20
N TYR A 114 -27.04 2.71 7.39
CA TYR A 114 -25.61 2.87 7.65
C TYR A 114 -25.44 3.83 8.82
N HIS A 115 -25.03 3.32 9.97
CA HIS A 115 -24.61 4.14 11.10
C HIS A 115 -23.10 4.37 10.96
N PRO A 116 -22.64 5.51 10.41
CA PRO A 116 -21.22 5.78 10.36
C PRO A 116 -20.70 5.87 11.80
N HIS A 117 -19.93 4.87 12.21
CA HIS A 117 -19.13 4.96 13.42
C HIS A 117 -17.98 5.94 13.19
N ASP A 118 -17.43 6.50 14.28
CA ASP A 118 -16.18 7.25 14.23
C ASP A 118 -15.13 6.48 13.41
N ALA A 119 -14.35 7.20 12.61
CA ALA A 119 -13.37 6.58 11.72
C ALA A 119 -12.38 5.74 12.54
N GLN A 120 -12.53 4.42 12.48
CA GLN A 120 -11.59 3.51 13.10
C GLN A 120 -10.28 3.54 12.31
N LEU A 121 -9.25 4.14 12.88
CA LEU A 121 -7.90 4.11 12.32
C LEU A 121 -7.26 2.73 12.55
N PRO A 122 -6.34 2.29 11.67
CA PRO A 122 -5.96 2.95 10.41
C PRO A 122 -7.00 2.73 9.30
N VAL A 123 -7.13 3.68 8.38
CA VAL A 123 -8.01 3.57 7.20
C VAL A 123 -7.27 3.09 5.95
N MET A 124 -5.94 3.11 5.99
CA MET A 124 -5.05 2.83 4.88
C MET A 124 -3.72 2.29 5.39
N ILE A 125 -3.08 1.45 4.60
CA ILE A 125 -1.66 1.09 4.72
C ILE A 125 -0.94 1.36 3.40
N GLY A 126 0.31 1.77 3.48
CA GLY A 126 1.21 1.91 2.34
C GLY A 126 2.28 0.83 2.35
N CYS A 127 2.68 0.36 1.17
CA CYS A 127 3.83 -0.49 0.95
C CYS A 127 4.69 0.16 -0.14
N VAL A 128 5.82 0.74 0.26
CA VAL A 128 6.81 1.31 -0.66
C VAL A 128 7.95 0.31 -0.80
N THR A 129 8.06 -0.30 -1.97
CA THR A 129 9.06 -1.31 -2.30
C THR A 129 10.18 -0.70 -3.15
N ALA A 130 11.42 -0.99 -2.80
CA ALA A 130 12.59 -0.49 -3.49
C ALA A 130 12.86 -1.28 -4.78
N LEU A 131 12.98 -0.56 -5.92
CA LEU A 131 13.43 -1.11 -7.20
C LEU A 131 14.93 -0.88 -7.40
N THR A 132 15.42 0.24 -6.87
CA THR A 132 16.84 0.54 -6.69
C THR A 132 17.15 0.66 -5.21
N LYS A 133 18.42 0.49 -4.81
CA LYS A 133 18.85 0.75 -3.43
C LYS A 133 18.42 2.16 -3.00
N THR A 134 17.73 2.27 -1.87
CA THR A 134 17.34 3.54 -1.27
C THR A 134 18.23 3.82 -0.06
N THR A 135 18.80 5.00 -0.01
CA THR A 135 19.63 5.50 1.08
C THR A 135 19.13 6.86 1.53
N LYS A 136 19.57 7.33 2.69
CA LYS A 136 19.26 8.68 3.15
C LYS A 136 19.61 9.73 2.08
N GLU A 137 20.77 9.60 1.45
CA GLU A 137 21.33 10.57 0.50
C GLU A 137 20.57 10.61 -0.83
N ASN A 138 20.10 9.46 -1.32
CA ASN A 138 19.33 9.39 -2.57
C ASN A 138 17.80 9.53 -2.36
N GLY A 139 17.37 9.92 -1.16
CA GLY A 139 15.98 10.26 -0.90
C GLY A 139 15.11 9.09 -0.47
N ALA A 140 15.61 8.17 0.36
CA ALA A 140 14.79 7.19 1.05
C ALA A 140 13.54 7.84 1.67
N THR A 141 12.42 7.12 1.68
CA THR A 141 11.20 7.58 2.38
C THR A 141 11.55 7.88 3.82
N VAL A 142 11.15 9.03 4.33
CA VAL A 142 11.33 9.41 5.74
C VAL A 142 10.00 9.30 6.46
N ALA A 143 10.02 8.87 7.72
CA ALA A 143 8.83 8.80 8.56
C ALA A 143 9.17 9.04 10.03
N ILE A 144 8.18 9.43 10.83
CA ILE A 144 8.35 9.69 12.26
C ILE A 144 7.74 8.53 13.07
N PRO A 145 8.55 7.64 13.68
CA PRO A 145 8.04 6.51 14.44
C PRO A 145 7.09 6.93 15.55
N GLY A 146 5.98 6.20 15.69
CA GLY A 146 4.97 6.45 16.72
C GLY A 146 4.02 7.61 16.42
N SER A 147 4.18 8.32 15.31
CA SER A 147 3.36 9.49 15.02
C SER A 147 1.90 9.17 14.67
N HIS A 148 1.61 7.92 14.32
CA HIS A 148 0.26 7.40 14.12
C HIS A 148 -0.57 7.41 15.42
N LEU A 149 0.05 7.55 16.58
CA LEU A 149 -0.60 7.65 17.89
C LEU A 149 -0.85 9.10 18.32
N TRP A 150 -0.41 10.09 17.56
CA TRP A 150 -0.54 11.49 17.94
C TRP A 150 -1.97 12.00 17.72
N GLY A 151 -2.42 12.86 18.63
CA GLY A 151 -3.65 13.63 18.43
C GLY A 151 -3.44 14.82 17.47
N PRO A 152 -4.54 15.49 17.06
CA PRO A 152 -4.51 16.54 16.04
C PRO A 152 -3.72 17.79 16.45
N GLU A 153 -3.44 17.97 17.75
CA GLU A 153 -2.76 19.16 18.29
C GLU A 153 -1.24 19.15 18.07
N ARG A 154 -0.65 18.01 17.68
CA ARG A 154 0.80 17.89 17.50
C ARG A 154 1.18 17.95 16.04
N ARG A 155 2.08 18.88 15.72
CA ARG A 155 2.73 18.98 14.40
C ARG A 155 4.02 18.15 14.34
N PRO A 156 4.36 17.57 13.17
CA PRO A 156 5.64 16.91 12.94
C PRO A 156 6.80 17.91 12.80
N LEU A 157 8.01 17.51 13.21
CA LEU A 157 9.26 18.22 12.94
C LEU A 157 10.20 17.36 12.09
N ASP A 158 10.94 17.99 11.17
CA ASP A 158 11.84 17.30 10.23
C ASP A 158 12.93 16.47 10.95
N GLU A 159 13.41 16.95 12.10
CA GLU A 159 14.45 16.28 12.91
C GLU A 159 13.97 14.98 13.58
N GLU A 160 12.66 14.76 13.67
CA GLU A 160 12.05 13.55 14.20
C GLU A 160 11.93 12.45 13.13
N ALA A 161 12.05 12.84 11.85
CA ALA A 161 11.90 11.92 10.73
C ALA A 161 13.19 11.14 10.49
N ILE A 162 13.05 9.83 10.32
CA ILE A 162 14.16 8.92 10.03
C ILE A 162 13.98 8.27 8.66
N PRO A 163 15.08 8.03 7.91
CA PRO A 163 15.02 7.38 6.61
C PRO A 163 14.77 5.87 6.73
N ALA A 164 13.87 5.34 5.90
CA ALA A 164 13.70 3.92 5.64
C ALA A 164 14.58 3.50 4.45
N GLU A 165 15.84 3.17 4.75
CA GLU A 165 16.80 2.68 3.75
C GLU A 165 16.52 1.21 3.41
N LEU A 166 16.51 0.88 2.12
CA LEU A 166 16.03 -0.38 1.57
C LEU A 166 16.99 -0.91 0.49
N GLU A 167 17.19 -2.22 0.44
CA GLU A 167 17.78 -2.90 -0.71
C GLU A 167 16.69 -3.22 -1.75
N PRO A 168 17.03 -3.40 -3.06
CA PRO A 168 16.06 -3.82 -4.05
C PRO A 168 15.31 -5.09 -3.63
N GLY A 169 13.98 -5.01 -3.62
CA GLY A 169 13.08 -6.06 -3.15
C GLY A 169 12.65 -5.95 -1.67
N ASP A 170 13.32 -5.11 -0.87
CA ASP A 170 12.82 -4.73 0.45
C ASP A 170 11.66 -3.74 0.32
N ALA A 171 10.77 -3.73 1.33
CA ALA A 171 9.65 -2.80 1.40
C ALA A 171 9.55 -2.14 2.78
N PHE A 172 9.14 -0.88 2.78
CA PHE A 172 8.66 -0.20 3.98
C PHE A 172 7.13 -0.23 3.99
N ILE A 173 6.55 -0.92 4.97
CA ILE A 173 5.10 -1.05 5.15
C ILE A 173 4.69 -0.20 6.36
N PHE A 174 3.73 0.70 6.19
CA PHE A 174 3.37 1.68 7.22
C PHE A 174 1.89 2.05 7.19
N LEU A 175 1.40 2.57 8.32
CA LEU A 175 0.03 3.06 8.45
C LEU A 175 -0.15 4.40 7.74
N GLY A 176 -1.30 4.62 7.11
CA GLY A 176 -1.60 5.86 6.40
C GLY A 176 -1.69 7.11 7.30
N ASN A 177 -1.83 6.93 8.62
CA ASN A 177 -1.77 8.00 9.62
C ASN A 177 -0.38 8.17 10.26
N LEU A 178 0.66 7.46 9.78
CA LEU A 178 2.05 7.76 10.10
C LEU A 178 2.52 8.97 9.28
N TYR A 179 3.10 9.98 9.92
CA TYR A 179 3.72 11.09 9.21
C TYR A 179 4.94 10.57 8.44
N HIS A 180 4.92 10.79 7.13
CA HIS A 180 5.97 10.36 6.22
C HIS A 180 6.07 11.30 5.02
N ALA A 181 7.21 11.27 4.34
CA ALA A 181 7.47 12.03 3.12
C ALA A 181 8.53 11.33 2.25
N GLY A 182 8.64 11.75 0.99
CA GLY A 182 9.81 11.40 0.18
C GLY A 182 11.03 12.18 0.68
N GLY A 183 12.15 11.49 0.94
CA GLY A 183 13.41 12.16 1.27
C GLY A 183 13.97 12.94 0.07
N ALA A 184 14.72 14.00 0.35
CA ALA A 184 15.41 14.76 -0.68
C ALA A 184 16.54 13.91 -1.29
N ASN A 185 16.54 13.78 -2.61
CA ASN A 185 17.67 13.20 -3.32
C ASN A 185 18.71 14.29 -3.59
N VAL A 186 19.84 14.24 -2.89
CA VAL A 186 20.94 15.22 -2.99
C VAL A 186 22.12 14.69 -3.81
N THR A 187 21.94 13.55 -4.50
CA THR A 187 22.95 12.95 -5.36
C THR A 187 22.86 13.50 -6.79
N GLU A 188 23.95 13.46 -7.55
CA GLU A 188 23.99 14.03 -8.90
C GLU A 188 23.49 13.07 -9.99
N ASN A 189 23.72 11.76 -9.86
CA ASN A 189 23.47 10.78 -10.93
C ASN A 189 22.90 9.44 -10.41
N ASN A 190 22.12 9.48 -9.33
CA ASN A 190 21.49 8.29 -8.77
C ASN A 190 19.98 8.52 -8.67
N TYR A 191 19.23 7.84 -9.53
CA TYR A 191 17.77 7.88 -9.55
C TYR A 191 17.21 6.82 -8.60
N ARG A 192 16.41 7.27 -7.64
CA ARG A 192 15.76 6.41 -6.65
C ARG A 192 14.40 5.96 -7.15
N GLU A 193 14.35 4.75 -7.70
CA GLU A 193 13.13 4.13 -8.22
C GLU A 193 12.48 3.24 -7.16
N THR A 194 11.19 3.46 -6.94
CA THR A 194 10.37 2.73 -5.96
C THR A 194 8.98 2.52 -6.53
N VAL A 195 8.33 1.43 -6.14
CA VAL A 195 6.91 1.21 -6.41
C VAL A 195 6.11 1.31 -5.12
N GLY A 196 5.00 2.02 -5.16
CA GLY A 196 4.09 2.17 -4.02
C GLY A 196 2.75 1.49 -4.29
N ILE A 197 2.39 0.48 -3.49
CA ILE A 197 1.05 -0.12 -3.47
C ILE A 197 0.40 0.27 -2.15
N PHE A 198 -0.78 0.86 -2.22
CA PHE A 198 -1.52 1.34 -1.05
C PHE A 198 -2.88 0.68 -1.03
N LEU A 199 -3.28 0.19 0.13
CA LEU A 199 -4.57 -0.46 0.36
C LEU A 199 -5.35 0.34 1.39
N CYS A 200 -6.65 0.49 1.17
CA CYS A 200 -7.56 1.16 2.10
C CYS A 200 -8.68 0.23 2.54
N LYS A 201 -9.40 0.64 3.59
CA LYS A 201 -10.63 -0.04 3.99
C LYS A 201 -11.59 -0.13 2.80
N PRO A 202 -12.29 -1.27 2.63
CA PRO A 202 -13.12 -1.53 1.45
C PRO A 202 -14.37 -0.62 1.36
N THR A 203 -14.74 0.07 2.44
CA THR A 203 -15.81 1.07 2.46
C THR A 203 -15.37 2.45 1.96
N LEU A 204 -14.08 2.65 1.72
CA LEU A 204 -13.52 3.91 1.26
C LEU A 204 -13.23 3.88 -0.24
N ARG A 205 -13.37 5.05 -0.87
CA ARG A 205 -13.01 5.22 -2.28
C ARG A 205 -11.48 5.22 -2.43
N PRO A 206 -10.91 4.37 -3.31
CA PRO A 206 -9.47 4.43 -3.63
C PRO A 206 -9.06 5.76 -4.25
N ALA A 207 -7.81 6.17 -4.01
CA ALA A 207 -7.27 7.43 -4.54
C ALA A 207 -7.18 7.44 -6.07
N GLU A 208 -6.78 6.32 -6.69
CA GLU A 208 -6.84 6.12 -8.13
C GLU A 208 -8.05 5.23 -8.48
N ASN A 209 -8.83 5.65 -9.49
CA ASN A 209 -10.01 4.91 -9.91
C ASN A 209 -9.64 3.67 -10.74
N GLN A 210 -9.42 2.55 -10.05
CA GLN A 210 -8.97 1.30 -10.66
C GLN A 210 -9.93 0.74 -11.72
N PHE A 211 -11.24 0.96 -11.59
CA PHE A 211 -12.25 0.51 -12.57
C PHE A 211 -12.10 1.19 -13.93
N LEU A 212 -11.58 2.43 -13.96
CA LEU A 212 -11.38 3.19 -15.19
C LEU A 212 -9.98 3.03 -15.75
N VAL A 213 -9.00 2.83 -14.87
CA VAL A 213 -7.59 2.80 -15.24
C VAL A 213 -7.14 1.40 -15.69
N VAL A 214 -7.66 0.34 -15.07
CA VAL A 214 -7.31 -1.05 -15.42
C VAL A 214 -8.38 -1.60 -16.38
N PRO A 215 -8.04 -1.92 -17.65
CA PRO A 215 -9.02 -2.42 -18.61
C PRO A 215 -9.66 -3.73 -18.12
N LEU A 216 -10.99 -3.83 -18.19
CA LEU A 216 -11.73 -5.01 -17.73
C LEU A 216 -11.24 -6.32 -18.38
N GLU A 217 -10.86 -6.29 -19.66
CA GLU A 217 -10.30 -7.46 -20.37
C GLU A 217 -8.97 -7.94 -19.80
N ARG A 218 -8.22 -7.07 -19.12
CA ARG A 218 -7.04 -7.45 -18.35
C ARG A 218 -7.46 -8.03 -17.00
N VAL A 219 -8.40 -7.40 -16.30
CA VAL A 219 -8.92 -7.87 -15.00
C VAL A 219 -9.46 -9.30 -15.09
N LYS A 220 -10.20 -9.62 -16.16
CA LYS A 220 -10.74 -10.98 -16.41
C LYS A 220 -9.66 -12.07 -16.48
N LYS A 221 -8.40 -11.71 -16.79
CA LYS A 221 -7.28 -12.65 -16.87
C LYS A 221 -6.50 -12.76 -15.56
N MET A 222 -6.78 -11.90 -14.58
CA MET A 222 -6.12 -11.93 -13.28
C MET A 222 -6.70 -13.05 -12.41
N LYS A 223 -5.92 -13.49 -11.43
CA LYS A 223 -6.41 -14.41 -10.37
C LYS A 223 -7.48 -13.70 -9.52
N PRO A 224 -8.41 -14.46 -8.90
CA PRO A 224 -9.47 -13.89 -8.08
C PRO A 224 -9.00 -12.86 -7.03
N GLN A 225 -7.90 -13.13 -6.32
CA GLN A 225 -7.33 -12.21 -5.33
C GLN A 225 -7.09 -10.79 -5.90
N ALA A 226 -6.52 -10.68 -7.10
CA ALA A 226 -6.25 -9.40 -7.74
C ALA A 226 -7.53 -8.70 -8.19
N GLN A 227 -8.52 -9.47 -8.68
CA GLN A 227 -9.84 -8.94 -9.04
C GLN A 227 -10.52 -8.33 -7.79
N ARG A 228 -10.47 -9.02 -6.65
CA ARG A 228 -10.99 -8.51 -5.37
C ARG A 228 -10.28 -7.25 -4.92
N LEU A 229 -8.95 -7.20 -5.00
CA LEU A 229 -8.16 -6.01 -4.65
C LEU A 229 -8.49 -4.78 -5.52
N LEU A 230 -8.86 -4.99 -6.78
CA LEU A 230 -9.32 -3.92 -7.67
C LEU A 230 -10.74 -3.42 -7.36
N GLY A 231 -11.43 -4.03 -6.38
CA GLY A 231 -12.74 -3.61 -5.91
C GLY A 231 -13.91 -4.41 -6.49
N TYR A 232 -13.69 -5.51 -7.19
CA TYR A 232 -14.76 -6.35 -7.77
C TYR A 232 -15.41 -7.32 -6.76
N LYS A 233 -15.24 -7.09 -5.46
CA LYS A 233 -15.84 -7.88 -4.37
C LYS A 233 -16.84 -7.03 -3.59
N VAL A 234 -17.88 -7.67 -3.10
CA VAL A 234 -18.75 -7.06 -2.09
C VAL A 234 -18.03 -6.99 -0.75
N CYS A 235 -17.99 -5.80 -0.17
CA CYS A 235 -17.75 -5.62 1.24
C CYS A 235 -19.08 -5.75 1.97
N GLU A 236 -19.23 -6.81 2.76
CA GLU A 236 -20.38 -6.94 3.65
C GLU A 236 -20.47 -5.72 4.58
N PRO A 237 -21.69 -5.20 4.83
CA PRO A 237 -22.98 -5.82 4.51
C PRO A 237 -23.61 -5.42 3.17
N GLY A 238 -22.92 -4.69 2.28
CA GLY A 238 -23.54 -4.34 0.99
C GLY A 238 -22.88 -3.22 0.20
N VAL A 239 -21.58 -3.01 0.31
CA VAL A 239 -20.84 -2.03 -0.51
C VAL A 239 -20.18 -2.78 -1.67
N GLY A 240 -20.30 -2.25 -2.89
CA GLY A 240 -19.60 -2.79 -4.07
C GLY A 240 -20.37 -3.84 -4.88
N PHE A 241 -21.65 -4.09 -4.59
CA PHE A 241 -22.46 -5.01 -5.39
C PHE A 241 -22.72 -4.47 -6.81
N MET A 242 -22.99 -5.39 -7.74
CA MET A 242 -23.42 -5.10 -9.11
C MET A 242 -24.71 -5.84 -9.40
N TYR A 243 -25.78 -5.13 -9.78
CA TYR A 243 -27.11 -5.72 -10.02
C TYR A 243 -27.62 -6.63 -8.88
N TYR A 244 -27.45 -6.18 -7.63
CA TYR A 244 -27.74 -6.97 -6.41
C TYR A 244 -27.03 -8.33 -6.37
N GLN A 245 -25.83 -8.43 -6.93
CA GLN A 245 -24.98 -9.62 -6.90
C GLN A 245 -23.53 -9.25 -6.61
N ASP A 246 -22.74 -10.21 -6.16
CA ASP A 246 -21.29 -10.07 -6.09
C ASP A 246 -20.71 -9.96 -7.52
N PRO A 247 -19.92 -8.91 -7.85
CA PRO A 247 -19.30 -8.79 -9.17
C PRO A 247 -18.37 -9.96 -9.49
N MET A 248 -17.81 -10.64 -8.49
CA MET A 248 -17.02 -11.88 -8.69
C MET A 248 -17.83 -12.96 -9.41
N ARG A 249 -19.09 -13.15 -8.99
CA ARG A 249 -20.03 -14.06 -9.63
C ARG A 249 -20.48 -13.54 -10.98
N ALA A 250 -20.94 -12.29 -11.04
CA ALA A 250 -21.60 -11.73 -12.22
C ALA A 250 -20.65 -11.50 -13.41
N LEU A 251 -19.37 -11.17 -13.18
CA LEU A 251 -18.42 -10.82 -14.25
C LEU A 251 -17.38 -11.90 -14.52
N PHE A 252 -16.99 -12.66 -13.51
CA PHE A 252 -15.87 -13.61 -13.61
C PHE A 252 -16.29 -15.07 -13.42
N GLY A 253 -17.54 -15.34 -13.03
CA GLY A 253 -18.02 -16.70 -12.75
C GLY A 253 -17.29 -17.35 -11.58
N VAL A 254 -16.75 -16.55 -10.66
CA VAL A 254 -16.06 -17.03 -9.45
C VAL A 254 -17.09 -17.21 -8.34
N GLU A 255 -17.12 -18.41 -7.77
CA GLU A 255 -17.98 -18.78 -6.66
C GLU A 255 -17.17 -19.63 -5.67
N ASP A 256 -16.72 -18.97 -4.60
CA ASP A 256 -15.87 -19.53 -3.54
C ASP A 256 -16.31 -18.99 -2.16
N GLU A 257 -15.60 -19.36 -1.10
CA GLU A 257 -15.90 -18.95 0.28
C GLU A 257 -15.86 -17.43 0.54
N GLU A 258 -15.29 -16.63 -0.36
CA GLU A 258 -15.24 -15.17 -0.25
C GLU A 258 -16.36 -14.47 -1.04
N THR A 259 -17.13 -15.21 -1.84
CA THR A 259 -18.20 -14.67 -2.68
C THR A 259 -19.46 -14.44 -1.84
N VAL A 260 -20.03 -13.24 -1.90
CA VAL A 260 -21.14 -12.84 -1.03
C VAL A 260 -22.50 -13.11 -1.69
N ASP A 261 -23.41 -13.71 -0.93
CA ASP A 261 -24.83 -13.81 -1.29
C ASP A 261 -25.60 -12.60 -0.77
N MET A 262 -26.19 -11.83 -1.69
CA MET A 262 -26.91 -10.58 -1.42
C MET A 262 -28.40 -10.83 -1.14
#